data_AF-A0A2P5XGK3-F1
#
_entry.id   AF-A0A2P5XGK3-F1
#
_cell.length_a   1.000
_cell.length_b   1.000
_cell.length_c   1.000
_cell.angle_alpha   90.00
_cell.angle_beta   90.00
_cell.angle_gamma   90.00
#
_symmetry.space_group_name_H-M   'P 1'
#
loop_
_entity.id
_entity.type
_entity.pdbx_description
1 polymer ?
#
loop_
_entity_poly.entity_id
_entity_poly.type
_entity_poly.pdbx_seq_one_letter_code
_entity_poly.pdbx_strand_id
1 'polypeptide(L)'
;MERIELDEARLQGQAEIWRYMFSFADSMALKSAVKLRIADIIYSYGGAATLSQIASCINDGLTSPDITTLARIMRLLVRRKIFTIHHPSDRRDSLYNLTHSSRWLLHDSEQSLAPMVLMENHPWQMAPWHYFSQCVKEGGDAFKKAHGCEIWDLASRNPDFNKLFNDGLACTSKVVTSVILSGYKQGFNSIGSKLTTLICGYVLTIFDLPYVISMAPAYNRVSHISGDMFHAIPNADAIIMKVFA
;
A
#
# COMPACT_ATOMS: atom_id res chain seq x y z
N MET A 1 4.29 38.97 -27.44
CA MET A 1 3.64 38.60 -26.18
C MET A 1 2.82 37.33 -26.39
N GLU A 2 1.77 37.37 -27.22
CA GLU A 2 0.92 36.21 -27.54
C GLU A 2 1.67 34.97 -28.10
N ARG A 3 2.67 35.17 -28.97
CA ARG A 3 3.50 34.05 -29.48
C ARG A 3 4.41 33.43 -28.41
N ILE A 4 4.86 34.22 -27.44
CA ILE A 4 5.71 33.75 -26.33
C ILE A 4 4.83 32.95 -25.35
N GLU A 5 3.64 33.46 -25.03
CA GLU A 5 2.65 32.76 -24.19
C GLU A 5 2.21 31.43 -24.80
N LEU A 6 2.02 31.37 -26.13
CA LEU A 6 1.71 30.12 -26.84
C LEU A 6 2.85 29.10 -26.78
N ASP A 7 4.10 29.56 -26.91
CA ASP A 7 5.28 28.69 -26.80
C ASP A 7 5.48 28.19 -25.35
N GLU A 8 5.23 29.02 -24.35
CA GLU A 8 5.26 28.64 -22.92
C GLU A 8 4.21 27.60 -22.57
N ALA A 9 2.95 27.80 -23.01
CA ALA A 9 1.87 26.83 -22.78
C ALA A 9 2.19 25.46 -23.41
N ARG A 10 2.81 25.45 -24.60
CA ARG A 10 3.24 24.21 -25.26
C ARG A 10 4.34 23.48 -24.48
N LEU A 11 5.33 24.21 -23.97
CA LEU A 11 6.41 23.63 -23.16
C LEU A 11 5.88 23.09 -21.83
N GLN A 12 4.93 23.80 -21.20
CA GLN A 12 4.26 23.33 -20.00
C GLN A 12 3.48 22.02 -20.25
N GLY A 13 2.74 21.95 -21.35
CA GLY A 13 2.05 20.71 -21.76
C GLY A 13 3.02 19.55 -21.98
N GLN A 14 4.19 19.79 -22.59
CA GLN A 14 5.23 18.76 -22.75
C GLN A 14 5.74 18.26 -21.39
N ALA A 15 6.03 19.16 -20.46
CA ALA A 15 6.50 18.81 -19.12
C ALA A 15 5.48 17.98 -18.35
N GLU A 16 4.18 18.27 -18.52
CA GLU A 16 3.08 17.52 -17.92
C GLU A 16 3.00 16.09 -18.47
N ILE A 17 3.10 15.90 -19.78
CA ILE A 17 3.12 14.56 -20.39
C ILE A 17 4.33 13.76 -19.90
N TRP A 18 5.51 14.37 -19.81
CA TRP A 18 6.69 13.71 -19.27
C TRP A 18 6.52 13.28 -17.81
N ARG A 19 5.83 14.10 -16.99
CA ARG A 19 5.53 13.74 -15.60
C ARG A 19 4.73 12.45 -15.51
N TYR A 20 3.70 12.28 -16.34
CA TYR A 20 2.90 11.05 -16.37
C TYR A 20 3.67 9.89 -16.99
N MET A 21 4.39 10.12 -18.08
CA MET A 21 5.22 9.13 -18.76
C MET A 21 6.21 8.44 -17.81
N PHE A 22 6.83 9.21 -16.90
CA PHE A 22 7.82 8.69 -15.95
C PHE A 22 7.25 8.47 -14.53
N SER A 23 5.95 8.63 -14.31
CA SER A 23 5.33 8.47 -12.98
C SER A 23 5.51 7.06 -12.39
N PHE A 24 5.58 6.03 -13.24
CA PHE A 24 5.86 4.65 -12.80
C PHE A 24 7.21 4.54 -12.07
N ALA A 25 8.20 5.35 -12.44
CA ALA A 25 9.53 5.33 -11.82
C ALA A 25 9.48 5.79 -10.36
N ASP A 26 8.59 6.74 -10.03
CA ASP A 26 8.37 7.15 -8.63
C ASP A 26 7.83 5.99 -7.80
N SER A 27 6.86 5.26 -8.33
CA SER A 27 6.25 4.11 -7.65
C SER A 27 7.25 2.96 -7.49
N MET A 28 8.06 2.68 -8.52
CA MET A 28 9.11 1.65 -8.44
C MET A 28 10.26 2.04 -7.50
N ALA A 29 10.62 3.32 -7.42
CA ALA A 29 11.58 3.81 -6.44
C ALA A 29 11.04 3.67 -5.01
N LEU A 30 9.75 3.95 -4.79
CA LEU A 30 9.10 3.72 -3.50
C LEU A 30 9.08 2.24 -3.13
N LYS A 31 8.70 1.36 -4.07
CA LYS A 31 8.76 -0.10 -3.90
C LYS A 31 10.19 -0.55 -3.54
N SER A 32 11.20 -0.01 -4.20
CA SER A 32 12.60 -0.32 -3.91
C SER A 32 12.98 0.08 -2.48
N ALA A 33 12.59 1.28 -2.03
CA ALA A 33 12.86 1.72 -0.66
C ALA A 33 12.18 0.84 0.40
N VAL A 34 10.97 0.34 0.12
CA VAL A 34 10.28 -0.64 0.96
C VAL A 34 11.03 -1.97 0.98
N LYS A 35 11.35 -2.54 -0.19
CA LYS A 35 12.08 -3.83 -0.28
C LYS A 35 13.44 -3.79 0.42
N LEU A 36 14.15 -2.66 0.32
CA LEU A 36 15.45 -2.44 0.95
C LEU A 36 15.35 -1.97 2.39
N ARG A 37 14.14 -1.88 2.96
CA ARG A 37 13.89 -1.45 4.35
C ARG A 37 14.54 -0.11 4.71
N ILE A 38 14.62 0.81 3.76
CA ILE A 38 15.34 2.08 3.95
C ILE A 38 14.75 2.90 5.11
N ALA A 39 13.41 2.94 5.21
CA ALA A 39 12.74 3.64 6.29
C ALA A 39 13.09 3.03 7.66
N ASP A 40 13.09 1.70 7.78
CA ASP A 40 13.47 0.98 8.99
C ASP A 40 14.94 1.23 9.36
N ILE A 41 15.84 1.23 8.38
CA ILE A 41 17.27 1.50 8.60
C ILE A 41 17.46 2.94 9.11
N ILE A 42 16.85 3.94 8.48
CA ILE A 42 16.96 5.33 8.95
C ILE A 42 16.35 5.46 10.36
N TYR A 43 15.26 4.75 10.64
CA TYR A 43 14.63 4.73 11.96
C TYR A 43 15.56 4.17 13.04
N SER A 44 16.29 3.09 12.76
CA SER A 44 17.20 2.47 13.73
C SER A 44 18.39 3.36 14.13
N TYR A 45 18.77 4.31 13.28
CA TYR A 45 19.76 5.36 13.57
C TYR A 45 19.16 6.59 14.28
N GLY A 46 17.93 6.52 14.80
CA GLY A 46 17.27 7.64 15.47
C GLY A 46 16.54 8.60 14.52
N GLY A 47 16.27 8.17 13.29
CA GLY A 47 15.49 8.93 12.30
C GLY A 47 16.33 9.72 11.29
N ALA A 48 17.66 9.63 11.36
CA ALA A 48 18.59 10.24 10.42
C ALA A 48 19.78 9.30 10.14
N ALA A 49 20.13 9.07 8.87
CA ALA A 49 21.28 8.23 8.49
C ALA A 49 22.01 8.75 7.25
N THR A 50 23.31 8.50 7.17
CA THR A 50 24.11 8.77 5.96
C THR A 50 23.81 7.74 4.88
N LEU A 51 24.15 8.06 3.62
CA LEU A 51 24.04 7.09 2.53
C LEU A 51 24.90 5.83 2.76
N SER A 52 26.09 6.00 3.34
CA SER A 52 27.01 4.92 3.66
C SER A 52 26.47 4.01 4.75
N GLN A 53 25.84 4.58 5.79
CA GLN A 53 25.13 3.80 6.82
C GLN A 53 24.00 2.97 6.22
N ILE A 54 23.15 3.58 5.37
CA ILE A 54 22.07 2.86 4.68
C ILE A 54 22.62 1.71 3.83
N ALA A 55 23.64 1.98 3.01
CA ALA A 55 24.27 0.96 2.19
C ALA A 55 24.88 -0.17 3.04
N SER A 56 25.52 0.15 4.17
CA SER A 56 26.11 -0.87 5.05
C SER A 56 25.08 -1.83 5.64
N CYS A 57 23.86 -1.35 5.96
CA CYS A 57 22.79 -2.20 6.47
C CYS A 57 22.09 -3.03 5.39
N ILE A 58 22.13 -2.58 4.13
CA ILE A 58 21.58 -3.33 2.98
C ILE A 58 22.49 -4.51 2.60
N ASN A 59 23.80 -4.39 2.87
CA ASN A 59 24.77 -5.42 2.54
C ASN A 59 24.48 -6.72 3.32
N ASP A 60 24.14 -7.78 2.59
CA ASP A 60 23.86 -9.11 3.11
C ASP A 60 25.13 -9.98 3.23
N GLY A 61 26.30 -9.41 2.95
CA GLY A 61 27.60 -10.09 2.94
C GLY A 61 27.87 -10.86 1.64
N LEU A 62 26.88 -11.00 0.75
CA LEU A 62 27.00 -11.72 -0.52
C LEU A 62 27.28 -10.75 -1.68
N THR A 63 26.74 -9.54 -1.61
CA THR A 63 26.90 -8.52 -2.66
C THR A 63 27.20 -7.14 -2.07
N SER A 64 28.03 -6.37 -2.76
CA SER A 64 28.26 -4.96 -2.39
C SER A 64 27.16 -4.08 -2.98
N PRO A 65 26.41 -3.32 -2.17
CA PRO A 65 25.38 -2.42 -2.68
C PRO A 65 25.97 -1.33 -3.58
N ASP A 66 25.34 -1.09 -4.73
CA ASP A 66 25.70 0.05 -5.59
C ASP A 66 25.22 1.36 -4.94
N ILE A 67 26.15 2.03 -4.26
CA ILE A 67 25.93 3.31 -3.57
C ILE A 67 25.48 4.40 -4.57
N THR A 68 25.95 4.37 -5.82
CA THR A 68 25.56 5.36 -6.84
C THR A 68 24.08 5.21 -7.20
N THR A 69 23.63 3.98 -7.38
CA THR A 69 22.22 3.69 -7.65
C THR A 69 21.34 4.02 -6.43
N LEU A 70 21.78 3.66 -5.21
CA LEU A 70 21.10 4.04 -3.98
C LEU A 70 20.97 5.58 -3.85
N ALA A 71 22.04 6.33 -4.15
CA ALA A 71 22.02 7.79 -4.14
C ALA A 71 20.97 8.38 -5.10
N ARG A 72 20.81 7.77 -6.29
CA ARG A 72 19.83 8.21 -7.30
C ARG A 72 18.40 7.94 -6.84
N ILE A 73 18.14 6.76 -6.27
CA ILE A 73 16.83 6.40 -5.70
C ILE A 73 16.48 7.36 -4.56
N MET A 74 17.40 7.54 -3.60
CA MET A 74 17.17 8.45 -2.47
C MET A 74 16.95 9.89 -2.91
N ARG A 75 17.70 10.38 -3.90
CA ARG A 75 17.49 11.72 -4.47
C ARG A 75 16.11 11.89 -5.08
N LEU A 76 15.62 10.89 -5.81
CA LEU A 76 14.26 10.91 -6.36
C LEU A 76 13.22 10.97 -5.23
N LEU A 77 13.36 10.11 -4.22
CA LEU A 77 12.41 10.06 -3.10
C LEU A 77 12.45 11.32 -2.23
N VAL A 78 13.61 11.97 -2.11
CA VAL A 78 13.74 13.29 -1.48
C VAL A 78 13.03 14.37 -2.30
N ARG A 79 13.19 14.37 -3.63
CA ARG A 79 12.47 15.30 -4.53
C ARG A 79 10.95 15.10 -4.44
N ARG A 80 10.49 13.87 -4.21
CA ARG A 80 9.09 13.53 -3.96
C ARG A 80 8.64 13.74 -2.51
N LYS A 81 9.50 14.29 -1.65
CA LYS A 81 9.23 14.61 -0.23
C LYS A 81 8.88 13.37 0.61
N ILE A 82 9.27 12.17 0.17
CA ILE A 82 9.14 10.94 0.95
C ILE A 82 10.22 10.90 2.04
N PHE A 83 11.43 11.31 1.70
CA PHE A 83 12.51 11.56 2.67
C PHE A 83 12.94 13.02 2.57
N THR A 84 13.73 13.49 3.53
CA THR A 84 14.43 14.78 3.42
C THR A 84 15.93 14.55 3.53
N ILE A 85 16.73 15.48 3.01
CA ILE A 85 18.18 15.47 3.15
C ILE A 85 18.62 16.75 3.87
N HIS A 86 19.49 16.60 4.86
CA HIS A 86 20.12 17.70 5.58
C HIS A 86 21.62 17.68 5.28
N HIS A 87 22.17 18.84 4.96
CA HIS A 87 23.61 19.03 4.69
C HIS A 87 24.23 19.76 5.90
N PRO A 88 24.92 19.04 6.81
CA PRO A 88 25.57 19.68 7.95
C PRO A 88 26.64 20.68 7.49
N SER A 89 26.79 21.80 8.20
CA SER A 89 27.78 22.85 7.92
C SER A 89 29.24 22.35 8.01
N ASP A 90 29.48 21.32 8.82
CA ASP A 90 30.82 20.96 9.31
C ASP A 90 31.52 19.91 8.44
N ARG A 91 31.30 19.95 7.11
CA ARG A 91 31.83 18.95 6.14
C ARG A 91 31.46 17.49 6.45
N ARG A 92 30.46 17.23 7.28
CA ARG A 92 29.93 15.88 7.49
C ARG A 92 29.11 15.44 6.29
N ASP A 93 29.03 14.12 6.11
CA ASP A 93 28.16 13.52 5.11
C ASP A 93 26.70 13.98 5.28
N SER A 94 26.01 14.03 4.14
CA SER A 94 24.60 14.42 4.12
C SER A 94 23.74 13.36 4.80
N LEU A 95 22.79 13.80 5.61
CA LEU A 95 21.90 12.94 6.40
C LEU A 95 20.53 12.87 5.75
N TYR A 96 20.06 11.66 5.46
CA TYR A 96 18.70 11.38 5.05
C TYR A 96 17.82 11.20 6.28
N ASN A 97 16.68 11.89 6.33
CA ASN A 97 15.78 11.88 7.47
C ASN A 97 14.40 11.32 7.08
N LEU A 98 13.73 10.72 8.05
CA LEU A 98 12.33 10.35 7.92
C LEU A 98 11.43 11.59 7.85
N THR A 99 10.38 11.50 7.05
CA THR A 99 9.26 12.45 7.04
C THR A 99 8.03 11.80 7.67
N HIS A 100 6.94 12.55 7.81
CA HIS A 100 5.66 11.93 8.14
C HIS A 100 5.23 10.90 7.10
N SER A 101 5.55 11.10 5.82
CA SER A 101 5.22 10.17 4.73
C SER A 101 6.02 8.87 4.81
N SER A 102 7.34 8.92 4.99
CA SER A 102 8.15 7.69 5.04
C SER A 102 7.96 6.86 6.30
N ARG A 103 7.39 7.44 7.38
CA ARG A 103 7.01 6.66 8.58
C ARG A 103 5.89 5.65 8.32
N TRP A 104 5.05 5.88 7.30
CA TRP A 104 4.08 4.88 6.84
C TRP A 104 4.74 3.66 6.18
N LEU A 105 6.06 3.69 5.93
CA LEU A 105 6.79 2.57 5.31
C LEU A 105 7.55 1.71 6.34
N LEU A 106 7.47 2.03 7.63
CA LEU A 106 8.11 1.24 8.69
C LEU A 106 7.40 -0.12 8.81
N HIS A 107 8.14 -1.22 8.73
CA HIS A 107 7.52 -2.56 8.68
C HIS A 107 6.92 -2.95 10.03
N ASP A 108 7.56 -2.57 11.14
CA ASP A 108 7.13 -2.93 12.49
C ASP A 108 6.06 -1.98 13.06
N SER A 109 5.51 -1.10 12.24
CA SER A 109 4.43 -0.18 12.61
C SER A 109 3.05 -0.80 12.35
N GLU A 110 2.14 -0.70 13.32
CA GLU A 110 0.74 -1.12 13.16
C GLU A 110 -0.01 -0.36 12.04
N GLN A 111 0.51 0.79 11.63
CA GLN A 111 -0.05 1.65 10.58
C GLN A 111 0.81 1.60 9.29
N SER A 112 1.56 0.54 9.05
CA SER A 112 2.39 0.43 7.85
C SER A 112 1.56 0.28 6.57
N LEU A 113 1.95 0.99 5.51
CA LEU A 113 1.49 0.81 4.12
C LEU A 113 2.51 0.05 3.28
N ALA A 114 3.63 -0.40 3.85
CA ALA A 114 4.65 -1.16 3.13
C ALA A 114 4.08 -2.40 2.40
N PRO A 115 3.19 -3.22 3.01
CA PRO A 115 2.58 -4.36 2.31
C PRO A 115 1.76 -3.93 1.08
N MET A 116 0.98 -2.85 1.19
CA MET A 116 0.18 -2.33 0.07
C MET A 116 1.08 -1.84 -1.07
N VAL A 117 2.15 -1.10 -0.76
CA VAL A 117 3.12 -0.65 -1.78
C VAL A 117 3.72 -1.84 -2.54
N LEU A 118 4.04 -2.93 -1.84
CA LEU A 118 4.57 -4.15 -2.45
C LEU A 118 3.53 -4.86 -3.32
N MET A 119 2.29 -4.96 -2.85
CA MET A 119 1.15 -5.55 -3.55
C MET A 119 0.86 -4.80 -4.85
N GLU A 120 0.54 -3.50 -4.77
CA GLU A 120 0.13 -2.67 -5.93
C GLU A 120 1.18 -2.63 -7.03
N ASN A 121 2.46 -2.71 -6.67
CA ASN A 121 3.55 -2.69 -7.63
C ASN A 121 4.07 -4.09 -8.00
N HIS A 122 3.41 -5.17 -7.58
CA HIS A 122 3.78 -6.52 -7.97
C HIS A 122 3.41 -6.77 -9.44
N PRO A 123 4.21 -7.54 -10.22
CA PRO A 123 3.87 -7.86 -11.61
C PRO A 123 2.44 -8.39 -11.82
N TRP A 124 1.93 -9.20 -10.88
CA TRP A 124 0.53 -9.66 -10.91
C TRP A 124 -0.48 -8.51 -10.88
N GLN A 125 -0.24 -7.47 -10.08
CA GLN A 125 -1.13 -6.31 -9.97
C GLN A 125 -0.86 -5.25 -11.05
N MET A 126 0.36 -5.21 -11.60
CA MET A 126 0.74 -4.28 -12.67
C MET A 126 0.28 -4.76 -14.06
N ALA A 127 0.19 -6.07 -14.30
CA ALA A 127 -0.18 -6.61 -15.60
C ALA A 127 -1.57 -6.14 -16.11
N PRO A 128 -2.64 -6.10 -15.29
CA PRO A 128 -3.97 -5.62 -15.72
C PRO A 128 -3.98 -4.21 -16.29
N TRP A 129 -3.11 -3.30 -15.82
CA TRP A 129 -3.04 -1.91 -16.30
C TRP A 129 -2.66 -1.81 -17.78
N HIS A 130 -1.98 -2.83 -18.33
CA HIS A 130 -1.68 -2.90 -19.76
C HIS A 130 -2.90 -3.21 -20.63
N TYR A 131 -4.01 -3.65 -20.05
CA TYR A 131 -5.22 -4.07 -20.75
C TYR A 131 -6.33 -3.02 -20.78
N PHE A 132 -6.09 -1.82 -20.25
CA PHE A 132 -7.11 -0.74 -20.21
C PHE A 132 -7.67 -0.40 -21.59
N SER A 133 -6.79 -0.18 -22.57
CA SER A 133 -7.22 0.10 -23.95
C SER A 133 -8.05 -1.04 -24.55
N GLN A 134 -7.76 -2.28 -24.18
CA GLN A 134 -8.53 -3.44 -24.64
C GLN A 134 -9.89 -3.53 -23.94
N CYS A 135 -9.95 -3.26 -22.64
CA CYS A 135 -11.20 -3.22 -21.88
C CYS A 135 -12.14 -2.13 -22.38
N VAL A 136 -11.62 -0.97 -22.79
CA VAL A 136 -12.44 0.08 -23.43
C VAL A 136 -13.04 -0.40 -24.75
N LYS A 137 -12.28 -1.15 -25.55
CA LYS A 137 -12.73 -1.61 -26.88
C LYS A 137 -13.68 -2.80 -26.83
N GLU A 138 -13.42 -3.73 -25.93
CA GLU A 138 -14.06 -5.05 -25.94
C GLU A 138 -14.93 -5.31 -24.70
N GLY A 139 -14.88 -4.41 -23.71
CA GLY A 139 -15.40 -4.67 -22.37
C GLY A 139 -14.61 -5.77 -21.64
N GLY A 140 -15.14 -6.16 -20.49
CA GLY A 140 -14.59 -7.20 -19.63
C GLY A 140 -13.62 -6.69 -18.56
N ASP A 141 -13.16 -7.62 -17.74
CA ASP A 141 -12.28 -7.35 -16.61
C ASP A 141 -10.80 -7.39 -17.03
N ALA A 142 -10.03 -6.37 -16.61
CA ALA A 142 -8.62 -6.22 -16.98
C ALA A 142 -7.74 -7.31 -16.37
N PHE A 143 -8.07 -7.76 -15.15
CA PHE A 143 -7.32 -8.81 -14.47
C PHE A 143 -7.51 -10.15 -15.17
N LYS A 144 -8.75 -10.49 -15.54
CA LYS A 144 -9.09 -11.67 -16.33
C LYS A 144 -8.41 -11.67 -17.69
N LYS A 145 -8.32 -10.52 -18.37
CA LYS A 145 -7.58 -10.43 -19.66
C LYS A 145 -6.08 -10.65 -19.48
N ALA A 146 -5.49 -10.17 -18.38
CA ALA A 146 -4.07 -10.33 -18.10
C ALA A 146 -3.69 -11.76 -17.68
N HIS A 147 -4.53 -12.42 -16.88
CA HIS A 147 -4.19 -13.68 -16.20
C HIS A 147 -5.04 -14.88 -16.61
N GLY A 148 -6.05 -14.68 -17.46
CA GLY A 148 -6.97 -15.72 -17.92
C GLY A 148 -7.98 -16.22 -16.87
N CYS A 149 -8.02 -15.62 -15.69
CA CYS A 149 -8.90 -15.99 -14.58
C CYS A 149 -9.24 -14.78 -13.72
N GLU A 150 -10.30 -14.87 -12.92
CA GLU A 150 -10.68 -13.81 -11.99
C GLU A 150 -9.66 -13.71 -10.84
N ILE A 151 -9.57 -12.54 -10.21
CA ILE A 151 -8.62 -12.29 -9.11
C ILE A 151 -8.79 -13.28 -7.94
N TRP A 152 -10.04 -13.59 -7.59
CA TRP A 152 -10.38 -14.53 -6.53
C TRP A 152 -9.99 -15.96 -6.87
N ASP A 153 -10.09 -16.34 -8.14
CA ASP A 153 -9.65 -17.65 -8.58
C ASP A 153 -8.14 -17.80 -8.49
N LEU A 154 -7.39 -16.74 -8.85
CA LEU A 154 -5.93 -16.74 -8.71
C LEU A 154 -5.54 -16.80 -7.23
N ALA A 155 -6.18 -16.02 -6.36
CA ALA A 155 -5.96 -16.06 -4.91
C ALA A 155 -6.24 -17.45 -4.33
N SER A 156 -7.32 -18.12 -4.74
CA SER A 156 -7.61 -19.46 -4.23
C SER A 156 -6.58 -20.53 -4.66
N ARG A 157 -5.92 -20.35 -5.81
CA ARG A 157 -5.01 -21.34 -6.42
C ARG A 157 -3.52 -21.05 -6.20
N ASN A 158 -3.16 -19.81 -5.91
CA ASN A 158 -1.77 -19.36 -5.76
C ASN A 158 -1.54 -18.77 -4.35
N PRO A 159 -0.95 -19.53 -3.42
CA PRO A 159 -0.70 -19.10 -2.05
C PRO A 159 0.15 -17.82 -1.94
N ASP A 160 1.11 -17.61 -2.86
CA ASP A 160 1.97 -16.43 -2.86
C ASP A 160 1.19 -15.17 -3.24
N PHE A 161 0.34 -15.27 -4.28
CA PHE A 161 -0.55 -14.17 -4.65
C PHE A 161 -1.56 -13.89 -3.54
N ASN A 162 -2.16 -14.94 -2.96
CA ASN A 162 -3.11 -14.81 -1.86
C ASN A 162 -2.48 -14.12 -0.64
N LYS A 163 -1.27 -14.52 -0.26
CA LYS A 163 -0.54 -13.90 0.85
C LYS A 163 -0.24 -12.43 0.54
N LEU A 164 0.31 -12.13 -0.63
CA LEU A 164 0.61 -10.77 -1.05
C LEU A 164 -0.63 -9.87 -1.03
N PHE A 165 -1.74 -10.38 -1.57
CA PHE A 165 -3.01 -9.67 -1.64
C PHE A 165 -3.60 -9.41 -0.25
N ASN A 166 -3.67 -10.45 0.59
CA ASN A 166 -4.19 -10.32 1.95
C ASN A 166 -3.30 -9.43 2.84
N ASP A 167 -1.97 -9.50 2.73
CA ASP A 167 -1.07 -8.62 3.47
C ASP A 167 -1.30 -7.14 3.10
N GLY A 168 -1.49 -6.86 1.81
CA GLY A 168 -1.81 -5.53 1.30
C GLY A 168 -3.15 -5.00 1.82
N LEU A 169 -4.21 -5.82 1.76
CA LEU A 169 -5.54 -5.44 2.28
C LEU A 169 -5.58 -5.32 3.81
N ALA A 170 -4.86 -6.18 4.52
CA ALA A 170 -4.83 -6.17 5.98
C ALA A 170 -4.21 -4.88 6.53
N CYS A 171 -3.18 -4.35 5.87
CA CYS A 171 -2.45 -3.18 6.34
C CYS A 171 -3.31 -1.89 6.29
N THR A 172 -4.10 -1.70 5.23
CA THR A 172 -5.08 -0.59 5.14
C THR A 172 -6.26 -0.80 6.08
N SER A 173 -6.63 -2.05 6.34
CA SER A 173 -7.76 -2.35 7.21
C SER A 173 -7.55 -1.87 8.64
N LYS A 174 -6.36 -2.09 9.20
CA LYS A 174 -6.00 -1.59 10.53
C LYS A 174 -6.13 -0.08 10.65
N VAL A 175 -5.59 0.65 9.66
CA VAL A 175 -5.64 2.12 9.62
C VAL A 175 -7.09 2.60 9.54
N VAL A 176 -7.86 2.15 8.55
CA VAL A 176 -9.24 2.59 8.34
C VAL A 176 -10.14 2.21 9.51
N THR A 177 -10.00 1.00 10.06
CA THR A 177 -10.81 0.57 11.21
C THR A 177 -10.50 1.43 12.44
N SER A 178 -9.24 1.78 12.70
CA SER A 178 -8.89 2.68 13.81
C SER A 178 -9.52 4.07 13.68
N VAL A 179 -9.60 4.60 12.45
CA VAL A 179 -10.25 5.88 12.15
C VAL A 179 -11.77 5.79 12.29
N ILE A 180 -12.40 4.73 11.77
CA ILE A 180 -13.85 4.53 11.90
C ILE A 180 -14.24 4.38 13.37
N LEU A 181 -13.51 3.58 14.16
CA LEU A 181 -13.79 3.39 15.58
C LEU A 181 -13.59 4.66 16.40
N SER A 182 -12.68 5.54 16.00
CA SER A 182 -12.47 6.82 16.69
C SER A 182 -13.51 7.88 16.29
N GLY A 183 -13.89 7.96 15.01
CA GLY A 183 -14.79 8.98 14.47
C GLY A 183 -16.29 8.62 14.51
N TYR A 184 -16.67 7.35 14.42
CA TYR A 184 -18.07 6.91 14.29
C TYR A 184 -18.67 6.34 15.59
N LYS A 185 -18.11 6.70 16.75
CA LYS A 185 -18.54 6.19 18.06
C LYS A 185 -20.05 6.33 18.30
N GLN A 186 -20.65 7.43 17.86
CA GLN A 186 -22.08 7.69 18.08
C GLN A 186 -23.01 6.85 17.17
N GLY A 187 -22.62 6.57 15.93
CA GLY A 187 -23.42 5.73 15.03
C GLY A 187 -23.48 4.26 15.47
N PHE A 188 -22.42 3.76 16.10
CA PHE A 188 -22.44 2.45 16.76
C PHE A 188 -23.32 2.44 18.03
N ASN A 189 -23.38 3.55 18.78
CA ASN A 189 -24.26 3.68 19.94
C ASN A 189 -25.76 3.62 19.58
N SER A 190 -26.15 4.06 18.37
CA SER A 190 -27.53 4.03 17.90
C SER A 190 -28.00 2.65 17.41
N ILE A 191 -27.07 1.74 17.09
CA ILE A 191 -27.37 0.35 16.70
C ILE A 191 -27.47 -0.55 17.95
N GLY A 192 -27.01 -0.06 19.10
CA GLY A 192 -27.36 -0.57 20.43
C GLY A 192 -26.42 -0.02 21.52
N SER A 193 -27.00 0.17 22.70
CA SER A 193 -26.53 1.03 23.78
C SER A 193 -25.07 0.86 24.27
N LYS A 194 -24.40 2.01 24.48
CA LYS A 194 -23.23 2.27 25.34
C LYS A 194 -21.92 1.54 24.97
N LEU A 195 -21.18 2.16 24.06
CA LEU A 195 -19.88 1.74 23.57
C LEU A 195 -18.70 2.25 24.44
N THR A 196 -18.46 1.61 25.58
CA THR A 196 -17.12 1.56 26.20
C THR A 196 -16.52 0.16 26.17
N THR A 197 -17.21 -0.82 25.58
CA THR A 197 -16.80 -2.24 25.57
C THR A 197 -17.10 -2.87 24.21
N LEU A 198 -16.36 -2.47 23.17
CA LEU A 198 -16.59 -2.80 21.75
C LEU A 198 -16.50 -4.30 21.35
N ILE A 199 -16.43 -5.24 22.29
CA ILE A 199 -16.39 -6.69 22.03
C ILE A 199 -17.33 -7.48 22.95
N CYS A 200 -17.94 -6.86 23.97
CA CYS A 200 -18.66 -7.59 25.03
C CYS A 200 -20.19 -7.68 24.87
N GLY A 201 -20.80 -7.12 23.82
CA GLY A 201 -22.27 -7.08 23.67
C GLY A 201 -22.86 -7.71 22.41
N TYR A 202 -22.06 -7.94 21.36
CA TYR A 202 -22.55 -8.37 20.05
C TYR A 202 -21.88 -9.67 19.61
N VAL A 203 -22.66 -10.53 18.94
CA VAL A 203 -22.13 -11.65 18.17
C VAL A 203 -21.76 -11.10 16.79
N LEU A 204 -20.47 -11.11 16.46
CA LEU A 204 -20.01 -10.69 15.14
C LEU A 204 -20.10 -11.90 14.20
N THR A 205 -20.60 -11.71 12.99
CA THR A 205 -20.53 -12.73 11.94
C THR A 205 -19.57 -12.26 10.85
N ILE A 206 -18.54 -13.04 10.59
CA ILE A 206 -17.68 -12.88 9.40
C ILE A 206 -18.24 -13.78 8.31
N PHE A 207 -18.65 -13.18 7.20
CA PHE A 207 -19.17 -13.88 6.03
C PHE A 207 -18.24 -13.65 4.84
N ASP A 208 -17.69 -14.73 4.29
CA ASP A 208 -16.72 -14.68 3.19
C ASP A 208 -16.74 -15.99 2.38
N LEU A 209 -15.95 -16.06 1.32
CA LEU A 209 -15.80 -17.25 0.49
C LEU A 209 -15.30 -18.46 1.32
N PRO A 210 -15.69 -19.70 0.96
CA PRO A 210 -15.33 -20.89 1.72
C PRO A 210 -13.84 -21.05 2.02
N TYR A 211 -12.97 -20.71 1.06
CA TYR A 211 -11.52 -20.81 1.25
C TYR A 211 -10.96 -19.75 2.21
N VAL A 212 -11.58 -18.56 2.29
CA VAL A 212 -11.16 -17.51 3.23
C VAL A 212 -11.53 -17.91 4.65
N ILE A 213 -12.77 -18.37 4.84
CA ILE A 213 -13.27 -18.84 6.13
C ILE A 213 -12.47 -20.05 6.65
N SER A 214 -12.05 -20.97 5.79
CA SER A 214 -11.26 -22.14 6.22
C SER A 214 -9.87 -21.78 6.76
N MET A 215 -9.34 -20.62 6.41
CA MET A 215 -8.06 -20.09 6.90
C MET A 215 -8.21 -19.12 8.09
N ALA A 216 -9.45 -18.77 8.46
CA ALA A 216 -9.71 -17.78 9.50
C ALA A 216 -9.47 -18.38 10.91
N PRO A 217 -8.73 -17.70 11.79
CA PRO A 217 -8.57 -18.15 13.17
C PRO A 217 -9.89 -18.00 13.94
N ALA A 218 -10.10 -18.88 14.93
CA ALA A 218 -11.26 -18.80 15.80
C ALA A 218 -11.12 -17.63 16.79
N TYR A 219 -12.16 -16.80 16.87
CA TYR A 219 -12.27 -15.73 17.85
C TYR A 219 -13.49 -15.93 18.74
N ASN A 220 -13.35 -15.61 20.03
CA ASN A 220 -14.49 -15.67 20.95
C ASN A 220 -15.55 -14.64 20.51
N ARG A 221 -16.82 -15.06 20.47
CA ARG A 221 -17.98 -14.25 20.05
C ARG A 221 -17.99 -13.83 18.57
N VAL A 222 -17.20 -14.50 17.73
CA VAL A 222 -17.22 -14.34 16.28
C VAL A 222 -17.65 -15.66 15.64
N SER A 223 -18.73 -15.62 14.87
CA SER A 223 -19.18 -16.73 14.04
C SER A 223 -18.64 -16.55 12.62
N HIS A 224 -18.19 -17.65 12.01
CA HIS A 224 -17.72 -17.66 10.63
C HIS A 224 -18.72 -18.40 9.78
N ILE A 225 -19.21 -17.76 8.71
CA ILE A 225 -20.15 -18.36 7.77
C ILE A 225 -19.53 -18.25 6.38
N SER A 226 -19.38 -19.38 5.70
CA SER A 226 -18.93 -19.41 4.32
C SER A 226 -20.10 -19.25 3.36
N GLY A 227 -19.92 -18.49 2.28
CA GLY A 227 -20.88 -18.44 1.19
C GLY A 227 -20.47 -17.47 0.09
N ASP A 228 -21.42 -17.18 -0.80
CA ASP A 228 -21.26 -16.20 -1.87
C ASP A 228 -22.29 -15.09 -1.67
N MET A 229 -21.80 -13.86 -1.45
CA MET A 229 -22.62 -12.68 -1.20
C MET A 229 -23.50 -12.29 -2.40
N PHE A 230 -23.16 -12.73 -3.61
CA PHE A 230 -23.99 -12.49 -4.80
C PHE A 230 -25.18 -13.44 -4.88
N HIS A 231 -25.17 -14.54 -4.11
CA HIS A 231 -26.29 -15.47 -4.02
C HIS A 231 -27.16 -15.19 -2.79
N ALA A 232 -26.55 -15.12 -1.61
CA ALA A 232 -27.25 -14.83 -0.36
C ALA A 232 -26.30 -14.25 0.69
N ILE A 233 -26.81 -13.33 1.49
CA ILE A 233 -26.12 -12.79 2.67
C ILE A 233 -26.89 -13.25 3.91
N PRO A 234 -26.23 -13.70 4.99
CA PRO A 234 -26.90 -14.06 6.24
C PRO A 234 -27.72 -12.90 6.81
N ASN A 235 -28.85 -13.21 7.45
CA ASN A 235 -29.64 -12.21 8.16
C ASN A 235 -28.81 -11.58 9.29
N ALA A 236 -28.83 -10.24 9.37
CA ALA A 236 -28.13 -9.47 10.41
C ALA A 236 -28.87 -8.16 10.68
N ASP A 237 -28.73 -7.63 11.90
CA ASP A 237 -29.27 -6.32 12.28
C ASP A 237 -28.55 -5.16 11.57
N ALA A 238 -27.29 -5.38 11.22
CA ALA A 238 -26.47 -4.45 10.45
C ALA A 238 -25.42 -5.20 9.62
N ILE A 239 -25.13 -4.68 8.42
CA ILE A 239 -24.09 -5.21 7.52
C ILE A 239 -23.01 -4.16 7.36
N ILE A 240 -21.76 -4.56 7.59
CA ILE A 240 -20.58 -3.74 7.30
C ILE A 240 -19.94 -4.28 6.03
N MET A 241 -20.05 -3.52 4.94
CA MET A 241 -19.35 -3.81 3.69
C MET A 241 -18.16 -2.86 3.56
N LYS A 242 -16.96 -3.39 3.73
CA LYS A 242 -15.71 -2.65 3.59
C LYS A 242 -14.99 -3.15 2.36
N VAL A 243 -14.90 -2.29 1.34
CA VAL A 243 -14.15 -2.56 0.11
C VAL A 243 -12.92 -1.65 0.11
N PHE A 244 -11.76 -2.22 -0.17
CA PHE A 244 -10.58 -1.41 -0.50
C PHE A 244 -10.48 -1.38 -2.02
N ALA A 245 -10.55 -0.18 -2.56
CA ALA A 245 -10.33 0.11 -3.98
C ALA A 245 -8.86 0.38 -4.25
#